data_AF-A0A821I0U6-F1
#
_entry.id   AF-A0A821I0U6-F1
#
_cell.length_a   1.000
_cell.length_b   1.000
_cell.length_c   1.000
_cell.angle_alpha   90.00
_cell.angle_beta   90.00
_cell.angle_gamma   90.00
#
_symmetry.space_group_name_H-M   'P 1'
#
loop_
_entity.id
_entity.type
_entity.pdbx_description
1 polymer ?
#
loop_
_entity_poly.entity_id
_entity_poly.type
_entity_poly.pdbx_seq_one_letter_code
_entity_poly.pdbx_strand_id
1 'polypeptide(L)'
;DVELNKFQVINVDYDDVDDFEDSTATRLSCFAHSLQLCVRDGLKNASYTSRVLGKCQSLAKSSHKSSKIADLLEEIDKHINKMNITRWNSEYLLIKSILSIEKDDLESIAKLMENPVKFSTNDLIILQEIVDI
;
A
#
# COMPACT_ATOMS: atom_id res chain seq x y z
N ASP A 1 29.72 44.83 -27.51
CA ASP A 1 29.29 45.42 -26.23
C ASP A 1 27.84 45.13 -25.95
N VAL A 2 27.59 44.83 -24.68
CA VAL A 2 26.34 44.37 -24.10
C VAL A 2 25.51 45.60 -23.72
N GLU A 3 24.28 45.72 -24.22
CA GLU A 3 23.27 46.51 -23.49
C GLU A 3 21.98 45.70 -23.32
N LEU A 4 21.72 45.49 -22.04
CA LEU A 4 20.59 44.82 -21.44
C LEU A 4 19.29 45.50 -21.86
N ASN A 5 18.35 44.72 -22.42
CA ASN A 5 16.97 45.14 -22.55
C ASN A 5 16.41 45.45 -21.15
N LYS A 6 16.23 46.74 -20.88
CA LYS A 6 15.60 47.29 -19.68
C LYS A 6 14.22 46.67 -19.51
N PHE A 7 14.06 45.87 -18.47
CA PHE A 7 12.75 45.46 -17.99
C PHE A 7 12.02 46.70 -17.48
N GLN A 8 10.91 47.07 -18.12
CA GLN A 8 10.10 48.20 -17.71
C GLN A 8 9.27 47.78 -16.51
N VAL A 9 9.65 48.24 -15.32
CA VAL A 9 8.90 48.03 -14.08
C VAL A 9 7.62 48.86 -14.16
N ILE A 10 6.48 48.18 -14.26
CA ILE A 10 5.17 48.81 -14.09
C ILE A 10 4.94 48.92 -12.59
N ASN A 11 4.93 50.14 -12.07
CA ASN A 11 4.48 50.43 -10.70
C ASN A 11 2.98 50.18 -10.65
N VAL A 12 2.56 49.19 -9.87
CA VAL A 12 1.15 49.00 -9.52
C VAL A 12 0.94 49.67 -8.18
N ASP A 13 0.11 50.72 -8.18
CA ASP A 13 -0.24 51.51 -7.01
C ASP A 13 -0.84 50.63 -5.90
N TYR A 14 -0.33 50.83 -4.70
CA TYR A 14 -0.53 49.98 -3.53
C TYR A 14 -1.60 50.58 -2.61
N ASP A 15 -2.83 50.78 -3.11
CA ASP A 15 -3.91 51.38 -2.31
C ASP A 15 -5.30 50.81 -2.64
N ASP A 16 -5.40 49.48 -2.76
CA ASP A 16 -6.69 48.77 -2.66
C ASP A 16 -6.46 47.35 -2.11
N VAL A 17 -5.99 47.27 -0.87
CA VAL A 17 -5.99 46.02 -0.08
C VAL A 17 -7.39 45.84 0.49
N ASP A 18 -8.30 45.45 -0.40
CA ASP A 18 -9.57 44.85 -0.02
C ASP A 18 -9.29 43.56 0.76
N ASP A 19 -10.06 43.37 1.81
CA ASP A 19 -9.94 42.32 2.82
C ASP A 19 -10.07 40.94 2.18
N PHE A 20 -8.96 40.36 1.72
CA PHE A 20 -8.94 39.00 1.20
C PHE A 20 -9.02 38.04 2.38
N GLU A 21 -10.24 37.85 2.89
CA GLU A 21 -10.56 36.70 3.73
C GLU A 21 -10.06 35.45 3.01
N ASP A 22 -8.99 34.84 3.53
CA ASP A 22 -8.50 33.51 3.19
C ASP A 22 -9.49 32.44 3.68
N SER A 23 -10.76 32.55 3.27
CA SER A 23 -11.85 31.67 3.66
C SER A 23 -12.19 30.63 2.58
N THR A 24 -11.45 30.60 1.47
CA THR A 24 -11.79 29.73 0.32
C THR A 24 -10.61 28.98 -0.30
N ALA A 25 -9.50 28.77 0.42
CA ALA A 25 -8.43 27.85 0.00
C ALA A 25 -9.02 26.46 -0.29
N THR A 26 -9.36 26.23 -1.56
CA THR A 26 -10.18 25.09 -1.98
C THR A 26 -9.28 23.88 -1.92
N ARG A 27 -9.47 23.01 -0.92
CA ARG A 27 -8.65 21.81 -0.76
C ARG A 27 -8.92 20.85 -1.93
N LEU A 28 -8.00 20.83 -2.90
CA LEU A 28 -8.05 19.86 -3.99
C LEU A 28 -7.75 18.45 -3.46
N SER A 29 -8.55 17.47 -3.89
CA SER A 29 -8.28 16.06 -3.56
C SER A 29 -7.01 15.60 -4.25
N CYS A 30 -6.17 14.87 -3.52
CA CYS A 30 -4.97 14.24 -4.08
C CYS A 30 -5.38 13.10 -5.04
N PHE A 31 -5.05 13.23 -6.32
CA PHE A 31 -5.38 12.21 -7.32
C PHE A 31 -4.78 10.84 -6.99
N ALA A 32 -3.55 10.79 -6.48
CA ALA A 32 -2.92 9.55 -6.04
C ALA A 32 -3.69 8.87 -4.90
N HIS A 33 -4.26 9.67 -3.98
CA HIS A 33 -5.13 9.15 -2.94
C HIS A 33 -6.43 8.60 -3.53
N SER A 34 -7.05 9.31 -4.47
CA SER A 34 -8.25 8.82 -5.17
C SER A 34 -8.01 7.49 -5.90
N LEU A 35 -6.88 7.35 -6.59
CA LEU A 35 -6.48 6.09 -7.24
C LEU A 35 -6.29 4.96 -6.21
N GLN A 36 -5.59 5.24 -5.11
CA GLN A 36 -5.40 4.28 -4.03
C GLN A 36 -6.74 3.82 -3.43
N LEU A 37 -7.67 4.73 -3.19
CA LEU A 37 -9.02 4.38 -2.71
C LEU A 37 -9.72 3.47 -3.72
N CYS A 38 -9.67 3.81 -5.02
CA CYS A 38 -10.29 3.01 -6.07
C CYS A 38 -9.75 1.57 -6.12
N VAL A 39 -8.43 1.39 -6.13
CA VAL A 39 -7.79 0.06 -6.14
C VAL A 39 -8.18 -0.73 -4.89
N ARG A 40 -8.01 -0.12 -3.70
CA ARG A 40 -8.31 -0.77 -2.42
C ARG A 40 -9.76 -1.21 -2.34
N ASP A 41 -10.69 -0.33 -2.73
CA ASP A 41 -12.11 -0.61 -2.61
C ASP A 41 -12.56 -1.63 -3.67
N GLY A 42 -11.95 -1.61 -4.87
CA GLY A 42 -12.12 -2.66 -5.88
C GLY A 42 -11.70 -4.05 -5.37
N LEU A 43 -10.50 -4.16 -4.77
CA LEU A 43 -9.99 -5.41 -4.20
C LEU A 43 -10.84 -5.92 -3.02
N LYS A 44 -11.40 -5.01 -2.21
CA LYS A 44 -12.29 -5.35 -1.09
C LYS A 44 -13.66 -5.85 -1.54
N ASN A 45 -14.21 -5.28 -2.61
CA ASN A 45 -15.55 -5.60 -3.11
C ASN A 45 -15.57 -6.89 -3.94
N ALA A 46 -14.43 -7.30 -4.51
CA ALA A 46 -14.28 -8.61 -5.14
C ALA A 46 -14.22 -9.71 -4.06
N SER A 47 -15.30 -10.49 -3.92
CA SER A 47 -15.49 -11.45 -2.80
C SER A 47 -14.35 -12.48 -2.68
N TYR A 48 -13.86 -12.99 -3.81
CA TYR A 48 -12.75 -13.95 -3.80
C TYR A 48 -11.44 -13.27 -3.38
N THR A 49 -11.07 -12.16 -4.02
CA THR A 49 -9.86 -11.38 -3.71
C THR A 49 -9.81 -10.96 -2.26
N SER A 50 -10.90 -10.41 -1.74
CA SER A 50 -11.05 -10.03 -0.33
C SER A 50 -10.79 -11.19 0.62
N ARG A 51 -11.27 -12.41 0.29
CA ARG A 51 -10.99 -13.61 1.07
C ARG A 51 -9.51 -14.00 1.03
N VAL A 52 -8.86 -13.94 -0.13
CA VAL A 52 -7.43 -14.29 -0.25
C VAL A 52 -6.55 -13.26 0.49
N LEU A 53 -6.87 -11.97 0.39
CA LEU A 53 -6.22 -10.91 1.15
C LEU A 53 -6.42 -11.10 2.66
N GLY A 54 -7.60 -11.55 3.09
CA GLY A 54 -7.85 -11.93 4.49
C GLY A 54 -6.93 -13.04 4.99
N LYS A 55 -6.58 -14.02 4.15
CA LYS A 55 -5.58 -15.05 4.48
C LYS A 55 -4.19 -14.43 4.66
N CYS A 56 -3.79 -13.56 3.74
CA CYS A 56 -2.51 -12.84 3.79
C CYS A 56 -2.37 -12.03 5.09
N GLN A 57 -3.43 -11.29 5.46
CA GLN A 57 -3.46 -10.51 6.69
C GLN A 57 -3.41 -11.39 7.94
N SER A 58 -4.10 -12.53 7.94
CA SER A 58 -4.06 -13.49 9.04
C SER A 58 -2.66 -14.08 9.23
N LEU A 59 -2.00 -14.47 8.13
CA LEU A 59 -0.63 -14.96 8.15
C LEU A 59 0.34 -13.91 8.69
N ALA A 60 0.28 -12.67 8.19
CA ALA A 60 1.12 -11.57 8.67
C ALA A 60 0.94 -11.30 10.17
N LYS A 61 -0.31 -11.29 10.65
CA LYS A 61 -0.60 -11.13 12.09
C LYS A 61 0.02 -12.24 12.92
N SER A 62 -0.08 -13.50 12.48
CA SER A 62 0.51 -14.63 13.19
C SER A 62 2.04 -14.59 13.16
N SER A 63 2.65 -14.23 12.02
CA SER A 63 4.11 -14.09 11.87
C SER A 63 4.70 -13.08 12.85
N HIS A 64 4.06 -11.93 13.04
CA HIS A 64 4.56 -10.90 13.98
C HIS A 64 4.24 -11.19 15.46
N LYS A 65 3.42 -12.19 15.77
CA LYS A 65 3.04 -12.56 17.15
C LYS A 65 3.78 -13.81 17.64
N SER A 66 4.07 -14.75 16.74
CA SER A 66 4.60 -16.08 17.08
C SER A 66 6.11 -16.14 16.85
N SER A 67 6.89 -16.38 17.92
CA SER A 67 8.33 -16.58 17.81
C SER A 67 8.66 -17.78 16.92
N LYS A 68 7.91 -18.89 17.03
CA LYS A 68 8.13 -20.08 16.19
C LYS A 68 7.99 -19.81 14.70
N ILE A 69 7.06 -18.91 14.32
CA ILE A 69 6.90 -18.53 12.92
C ILE A 69 8.04 -17.58 12.50
N ALA A 70 8.47 -16.69 13.39
CA ALA A 70 9.61 -15.82 13.14
C ALA A 70 10.91 -16.63 12.94
N ASP A 71 11.17 -17.62 13.80
CA ASP A 71 12.34 -18.51 13.71
C ASP A 71 12.35 -19.27 12.37
N LEU A 72 11.20 -19.81 11.95
CA LEU A 72 11.08 -20.52 10.67
C LEU A 72 11.28 -19.59 9.48
N LEU A 73 10.76 -18.36 9.54
CA LEU A 73 10.96 -17.35 8.50
C LEU A 73 12.44 -16.93 8.39
N GLU A 74 13.14 -16.84 9.52
CA GLU A 74 14.58 -16.58 9.56
C GLU A 74 15.38 -17.74 8.97
N GLU A 75 15.00 -18.98 9.24
CA GLU A 75 15.64 -20.19 8.67
C GLU A 75 15.57 -20.22 7.14
N ILE A 76 14.47 -19.77 6.56
CA ILE A 76 14.27 -19.70 5.10
C ILE A 76 14.71 -18.35 4.47
N ASP A 77 15.30 -17.44 5.26
CA ASP A 77 15.70 -16.09 4.85
C ASP A 77 14.56 -15.29 4.19
N LYS A 78 13.38 -15.30 4.84
CA LYS A 78 12.18 -14.57 4.39
C LYS A 78 11.63 -13.67 5.49
N HIS A 79 10.92 -12.64 5.08
CA HIS A 79 10.21 -11.73 5.97
C HIS A 79 8.83 -11.40 5.43
N ILE A 80 7.80 -11.51 6.26
CA ILE A 80 6.43 -11.13 5.89
C ILE A 80 6.19 -9.68 6.28
N ASN A 81 5.82 -8.85 5.30
CA ASN A 81 5.59 -7.43 5.55
C ASN A 81 4.27 -7.19 6.30
N LYS A 82 4.28 -6.26 7.25
CA LYS A 82 3.06 -5.85 7.94
C LYS A 82 2.19 -4.97 7.05
N MET A 83 0.89 -5.25 7.01
CA MET A 83 -0.08 -4.34 6.42
C MET A 83 -0.28 -3.09 7.29
N ASN A 84 -0.27 -1.92 6.68
CA ASN A 84 -0.54 -0.63 7.32
C ASN A 84 -1.53 0.19 6.49
N ILE A 85 -2.72 0.43 7.05
CA ILE A 85 -3.80 1.15 6.36
C ILE A 85 -3.43 2.57 5.91
N THR A 86 -2.50 3.24 6.60
CA THR A 86 -2.07 4.60 6.27
C THR A 86 -0.93 4.63 5.25
N ARG A 87 -0.27 3.50 5.00
CA ARG A 87 0.82 3.39 4.02
C ARG A 87 0.31 2.67 2.77
N TRP A 88 0.06 3.46 1.74
CA TRP A 88 -0.63 3.08 0.51
C TRP A 88 -0.11 1.79 -0.19
N ASN A 89 1.17 1.47 -0.09
CA ASN A 89 1.78 0.31 -0.74
C ASN A 89 1.99 -0.90 0.19
N SER A 90 1.54 -0.84 1.44
CA SER A 90 1.81 -1.91 2.41
C SER A 90 1.08 -3.23 2.10
N GLU A 91 -0.12 -3.17 1.51
CA GLU A 91 -0.86 -4.35 1.06
C GLU A 91 -0.13 -5.03 -0.10
N TYR A 92 0.34 -4.26 -1.08
CA TYR A 92 1.18 -4.75 -2.17
C TYR A 92 2.46 -5.41 -1.66
N LEU A 93 3.17 -4.77 -0.73
CA LEU A 93 4.40 -5.31 -0.15
C LEU A 93 4.16 -6.59 0.67
N LEU A 94 3.02 -6.68 1.35
CA LEU A 94 2.58 -7.91 2.02
C LEU A 94 2.38 -9.04 1.00
N ILE A 95 1.62 -8.80 -0.06
CA ILE A 95 1.36 -9.82 -1.09
C ILE A 95 2.68 -10.29 -1.71
N LYS A 96 3.56 -9.36 -2.10
CA LYS A 96 4.89 -9.69 -2.64
C LYS A 96 5.74 -10.52 -1.67
N SER A 97 5.72 -10.20 -0.38
CA SER A 97 6.47 -11.00 0.60
C SER A 97 5.94 -12.42 0.71
N ILE A 98 4.62 -12.62 0.64
CA ILE A 98 4.02 -13.96 0.68
C ILE A 98 4.34 -14.75 -0.59
N LEU A 99 4.24 -14.12 -1.77
CA LEU A 99 4.58 -14.75 -3.05
C LEU A 99 6.06 -15.11 -3.17
N SER A 100 6.93 -14.52 -2.35
CA SER A 100 8.35 -14.85 -2.31
C SER A 100 8.69 -16.12 -1.51
N ILE A 101 7.70 -16.68 -0.80
CA ILE A 101 7.84 -17.88 0.02
C ILE A 101 7.31 -19.07 -0.77
N GLU A 102 8.07 -20.17 -0.80
CA GLU A 102 7.65 -21.39 -1.48
C GLU A 102 6.38 -21.98 -0.85
N LYS A 103 5.57 -22.67 -1.65
CA LYS A 103 4.27 -23.17 -1.22
C LYS A 103 4.38 -24.13 -0.02
N ASP A 104 5.37 -25.01 -0.03
CA ASP A 104 5.57 -25.99 1.04
C ASP A 104 5.98 -25.32 2.36
N ASP A 105 6.74 -24.22 2.29
CA ASP A 105 7.11 -23.40 3.44
C ASP A 105 5.90 -22.63 3.98
N LEU A 106 5.06 -22.06 3.09
CA LEU A 106 3.79 -21.43 3.49
C LEU A 106 2.88 -22.42 4.21
N GLU A 107 2.79 -23.66 3.74
CA GLU A 107 2.03 -24.71 4.41
C GLU A 107 2.63 -25.09 5.77
N SER A 108 3.95 -25.11 5.88
CA SER A 108 4.66 -25.37 7.14
C SER A 108 4.44 -24.26 8.16
N ILE A 109 4.52 -22.99 7.74
CA ILE A 109 4.20 -21.83 8.56
C ILE A 109 2.72 -21.87 8.99
N ALA A 110 1.80 -22.17 8.08
CA ALA A 110 0.38 -22.21 8.38
C ALA A 110 0.01 -23.24 9.47
N LYS A 111 0.72 -24.36 9.54
CA LYS A 111 0.54 -25.38 10.60
C LYS A 111 0.90 -24.86 12.00
N LEU A 112 1.73 -23.83 12.09
CA LEU A 112 2.13 -23.20 13.37
C LEU A 112 1.14 -22.13 13.84
N MET A 113 0.13 -21.78 13.03
CA MET A 113 -0.87 -20.78 13.38
C MET A 113 -1.96 -21.37 14.28
N GLU A 114 -2.46 -20.57 15.23
CA GLU A 114 -3.64 -20.92 16.05
C GLU A 114 -4.88 -21.19 15.17
N ASN A 115 -5.04 -20.42 14.08
CA ASN A 115 -6.07 -20.60 13.07
C ASN A 115 -5.41 -20.76 11.68
N PRO A 116 -5.08 -21.99 11.24
CA PRO A 116 -4.35 -22.24 10.01
C PRO A 116 -5.07 -21.71 8.77
N VAL A 117 -4.35 -20.96 7.93
CA VAL A 117 -4.80 -20.58 6.59
C VAL A 117 -4.20 -21.52 5.55
N LYS A 118 -4.96 -21.88 4.52
CA LYS A 118 -4.45 -22.68 3.39
C LYS A 118 -4.49 -21.85 2.12
N PHE A 119 -3.35 -21.79 1.44
CA PHE A 119 -3.22 -21.21 0.10
C PHE A 119 -3.33 -22.32 -0.93
N SER A 120 -4.41 -22.32 -1.69
CA SER A 120 -4.55 -23.12 -2.90
C SER A 120 -3.72 -22.51 -4.03
N THR A 121 -3.46 -23.29 -5.08
CA THR A 121 -2.79 -22.79 -6.28
C THR A 121 -3.52 -21.60 -6.89
N ASN A 122 -4.86 -21.61 -6.89
CA ASN A 122 -5.65 -20.48 -7.39
C ASN A 122 -5.51 -19.22 -6.52
N ASP A 123 -5.36 -19.38 -5.19
CA ASP A 123 -5.09 -18.23 -4.32
C ASP A 123 -3.76 -17.57 -4.71
N LEU A 124 -2.72 -18.37 -4.96
CA LEU A 124 -1.39 -17.87 -5.34
C LEU A 124 -1.40 -17.23 -6.74
N ILE A 125 -2.11 -17.82 -7.70
CA ILE A 125 -2.29 -17.25 -9.05
C ILE A 125 -2.96 -15.88 -8.95
N ILE A 126 -4.04 -15.76 -8.18
CA ILE A 126 -4.76 -14.48 -8.07
C ILE A 126 -3.93 -13.43 -7.34
N LEU A 127 -3.14 -13.82 -6.34
CA LEU A 127 -2.20 -12.90 -5.71
C LEU A 127 -1.13 -12.41 -6.70
N GLN A 128 -0.64 -13.30 -7.57
CA GLN A 128 0.32 -12.94 -8.62
C GLN A 128 -0.33 -11.97 -9.62
N GLU A 129 -1.54 -12.28 -10.10
CA GLU A 129 -2.29 -11.40 -10.99
C GLU A 129 -2.47 -10.00 -10.38
N ILE A 130 -2.84 -9.90 -9.10
CA ILE A 130 -3.01 -8.60 -8.41
C ILE A 130 -1.71 -7.78 -8.38
N VAL A 131 -0.55 -8.45 -8.25
CA VAL A 131 0.75 -7.78 -8.22
C VAL A 131 1.19 -7.31 -9.61
N ASP A 132 0.69 -7.94 -10.67
CA ASP A 132 1.05 -7.69 -12.06
C ASP A 132 0.12 -6.69 -12.78
N ILE A 133 -0.96 -6.22 -12.12
CA ILE A 133 -1.83 -5.11 -12.59
C ILE A 133 -1.04 -3.80 -12.66
#